data_AF-A0AAU5M8U6-F1
#
_entry.id   AF-A0AAU5M8U6-F1
#
_cell.length_a   1.000
_cell.length_b   1.000
_cell.length_c   1.000
_cell.angle_alpha   90.00
_cell.angle_beta   90.00
_cell.angle_gamma   90.00
#
_symmetry.space_group_name_H-M   'P 1'
#
loop_
_entity.id
_entity.type
_entity.pdbx_description
1 polymer ?
#
loop_
_entity_poly.entity_id
_entity_poly.type
_entity_poly.pdbx_seq_one_letter_code
_entity_poly.pdbx_strand_id
1 'polypeptide(L)'
;MTTLRQEIDRWEADLENIASTSQSDDWFLEEQRLTEALHTLTAFRGRIVPILTAEQPNDRIIVDEIEHLLDHLQDLRDHLYRTVHPPNCHQEVAETLAALRALSRVAARFEPTLEDAP
;
A
#
# COMPACT_ATOMS: atom_id res chain seq x y z
N MET A 1 -5.47 -0.27 20.65
CA MET A 1 -5.32 0.39 19.34
C MET A 1 -4.06 -0.17 18.72
N THR A 2 -4.11 -0.61 17.46
CA THR A 2 -2.89 -0.89 16.69
C THR A 2 -2.30 0.44 16.23
N THR A 3 -0.98 0.56 16.28
CA THR A 3 -0.28 1.78 15.88
C THR A 3 -0.16 1.83 14.35
N LEU A 4 0.04 3.02 13.79
CA LEU A 4 0.25 3.19 12.35
C LEU A 4 1.39 2.29 11.86
N ARG A 5 2.49 2.27 12.63
CA ARG A 5 3.65 1.44 12.32
C ARG A 5 3.34 -0.05 12.30
N GLN A 6 2.53 -0.56 13.23
CA GLN A 6 2.14 -1.96 13.25
C GLN A 6 1.32 -2.37 12.02
N GLU A 7 0.42 -1.50 11.54
CA GLU A 7 -0.37 -1.79 10.34
C GLU A 7 0.48 -1.72 9.07
N ILE A 8 1.47 -0.82 9.00
CA ILE A 8 2.44 -0.76 7.89
C ILE A 8 3.33 -1.99 7.88
N ASP A 9 3.90 -2.38 9.02
CA ASP A 9 4.76 -3.57 9.14
C ASP A 9 4.00 -4.84 8.75
N ARG A 10 2.72 -4.95 9.17
CA ARG A 10 1.84 -6.06 8.77
C ARG A 10 1.63 -6.09 7.26
N TRP A 11 1.30 -4.96 6.65
CA TRP A 11 1.09 -4.87 5.21
C TRP A 11 2.36 -5.20 4.41
N GLU A 12 3.54 -4.73 4.86
CA GLU A 12 4.82 -5.07 4.20
C GLU A 12 5.10 -6.58 4.27
N ALA A 13 4.88 -7.20 5.44
CA ALA A 13 5.04 -8.64 5.62
C ALA A 13 4.05 -9.45 4.76
N ASP A 14 2.79 -9.00 4.65
CA ASP A 14 1.79 -9.64 3.81
C ASP A 14 2.18 -9.58 2.32
N LEU A 15 2.77 -8.48 1.85
CA LEU A 15 3.30 -8.38 0.48
C LEU A 15 4.50 -9.30 0.25
N GLU A 16 5.40 -9.46 1.22
CA GLU A 16 6.51 -10.42 1.15
C GLU A 16 6.00 -11.88 1.10
N ASN A 17 4.95 -12.17 1.87
CA ASN A 17 4.28 -13.47 1.83
C ASN A 17 3.66 -13.73 0.45
N ILE A 18 2.94 -12.77 -0.13
CA ILE A 18 2.37 -12.89 -1.48
C ILE A 18 3.47 -13.17 -2.50
N ALA A 19 4.57 -12.44 -2.46
CA ALA A 19 5.70 -12.64 -3.37
C ALA A 19 6.39 -14.00 -3.20
N SER A 20 6.38 -14.57 -1.98
CA SER A 20 6.95 -15.88 -1.70
C SER A 20 6.03 -17.01 -2.14
N THR A 21 4.72 -16.87 -1.94
CA THR A 21 3.69 -17.80 -2.42
C THR A 21 3.64 -17.81 -3.94
N SER A 22 3.67 -16.64 -4.59
CA SER A 22 3.64 -16.56 -6.05
C SER A 22 4.82 -17.28 -6.71
N GLN A 23 5.99 -17.25 -6.07
CA GLN A 23 7.17 -18.00 -6.52
C GLN A 23 7.06 -19.50 -6.26
N SER A 24 6.47 -19.89 -5.12
CA SER A 24 6.36 -21.31 -4.74
C SER A 24 5.29 -22.04 -5.56
N ASP A 25 4.24 -21.32 -5.96
CA ASP A 25 3.07 -21.85 -6.64
C ASP A 25 3.07 -21.51 -8.16
N ASP A 26 4.20 -21.02 -8.70
CA ASP A 26 4.38 -20.67 -10.12
C ASP A 26 3.30 -19.74 -10.71
N TRP A 27 2.87 -18.73 -9.94
CA TRP A 27 1.85 -17.78 -10.39
C TRP A 27 2.30 -16.99 -11.61
N PHE A 28 1.34 -16.63 -12.46
CA PHE A 28 1.58 -15.62 -13.49
C PHE A 28 1.84 -14.26 -12.83
N LEU A 29 2.66 -13.42 -13.48
CA LEU A 29 2.94 -12.07 -13.00
C LEU A 29 1.66 -11.24 -12.82
N GLU A 30 0.66 -11.45 -13.67
CA GLU A 30 -0.65 -10.81 -13.57
C GLU A 30 -1.37 -11.17 -12.26
N GLU A 31 -1.39 -12.45 -11.89
CA GLU A 31 -2.01 -12.93 -10.65
C GLU A 31 -1.31 -12.36 -9.41
N GLN A 32 0.02 -12.31 -9.43
CA GLN A 32 0.79 -11.67 -8.37
C GLN A 32 0.43 -10.18 -8.25
N ARG A 33 0.47 -9.43 -9.34
CA ARG A 33 0.22 -7.98 -9.33
C ARG A 33 -1.22 -7.64 -8.95
N LEU A 34 -2.20 -8.42 -9.40
CA LEU A 34 -3.59 -8.29 -8.96
C LEU A 34 -3.73 -8.52 -7.46
N THR A 35 -3.11 -9.56 -6.94
CA THR A 35 -3.18 -9.91 -5.51
C THR A 35 -2.51 -8.84 -4.65
N GLU A 36 -1.32 -8.38 -5.02
CA GLU A 36 -0.61 -7.29 -4.33
C GLU A 36 -1.43 -5.99 -4.34
N ALA A 37 -2.03 -5.63 -5.48
CA ALA A 37 -2.85 -4.42 -5.62
C ALA A 37 -4.12 -4.51 -4.75
N LEU A 38 -4.86 -5.63 -4.81
CA LEU A 38 -6.06 -5.86 -3.99
C LEU A 38 -5.75 -5.82 -2.50
N HIS A 39 -4.69 -6.50 -2.09
CA HIS A 39 -4.25 -6.53 -0.70
C HIS A 39 -3.92 -5.12 -0.21
N THR A 40 -3.14 -4.37 -0.99
CA THR A 40 -2.73 -3.01 -0.66
C THR A 40 -3.92 -2.05 -0.55
N LEU A 41 -4.84 -2.07 -1.54
CA LEU A 41 -6.05 -1.24 -1.51
C LEU A 41 -6.90 -1.53 -0.26
N THR A 42 -7.04 -2.81 0.10
CA THR A 42 -7.79 -3.24 1.28
C THR A 42 -7.14 -2.76 2.58
N ALA A 43 -5.83 -2.96 2.71
CA ALA A 43 -5.07 -2.56 3.89
C ALA A 43 -5.08 -1.03 4.08
N PHE A 44 -4.83 -0.28 3.01
CA PHE A 44 -4.73 1.17 3.11
C PHE A 44 -6.07 1.84 3.35
N ARG A 45 -7.07 1.57 2.51
CA ARG A 45 -8.39 2.22 2.64
C ARG A 45 -9.12 1.77 3.91
N GLY A 46 -8.91 0.53 4.34
CA GLY A 46 -9.59 -0.02 5.51
C GLY A 46 -8.92 0.29 6.86
N ARG A 47 -7.60 0.47 6.89
CA ARG A 47 -6.83 0.58 8.15
C ARG A 47 -5.84 1.74 8.19
N ILE A 48 -4.93 1.82 7.22
CA ILE A 48 -3.80 2.78 7.29
C ILE A 48 -4.25 4.23 7.11
N VAL A 49 -5.04 4.55 6.08
CA VAL A 49 -5.54 5.92 5.85
C VAL A 49 -6.40 6.42 7.01
N PRO A 50 -7.36 5.64 7.55
CA PRO A 50 -8.09 6.04 8.76
C PRO A 50 -7.18 6.41 9.94
N ILE A 51 -6.10 5.64 10.19
CA ILE A 51 -5.15 5.94 11.27
C ILE A 51 -4.40 7.24 10.97
N LEU A 52 -3.87 7.39 9.75
CA LEU A 52 -3.16 8.61 9.33
C LEU A 52 -4.00 9.88 9.50
N THR A 53 -5.27 9.83 9.07
CA THR A 53 -6.19 10.97 9.19
C THR A 53 -6.57 11.28 10.64
N ALA A 54 -6.60 10.29 11.52
CA ALA A 54 -6.95 10.45 12.93
C ALA A 54 -5.78 10.99 13.77
N GLU A 55 -4.55 10.55 13.49
CA GLU A 55 -3.37 10.88 14.29
C GLU A 55 -2.65 12.15 13.84
N GLN A 56 -2.74 12.54 12.56
CA GLN A 56 -1.86 13.57 11.99
C GLN A 56 -2.60 14.56 11.06
N PRO A 57 -3.38 15.53 11.60
CA PRO A 57 -4.01 16.56 10.78
C PRO A 57 -3.01 17.52 10.08
N ASN A 58 -1.74 17.54 10.52
CA ASN A 58 -0.71 18.44 10.02
C ASN A 58 0.01 17.92 8.77
N ASP A 59 -0.13 16.62 8.43
CA ASP A 59 0.55 16.01 7.28
C ASP A 59 -0.42 15.59 6.17
N ARG A 60 -1.39 16.48 5.93
CA ARG A 60 -2.41 16.32 4.90
C ARG A 60 -1.82 16.08 3.50
N ILE A 61 -0.62 16.60 3.23
CA ILE A 61 0.08 16.39 1.96
C ILE A 61 0.43 14.91 1.77
N ILE A 62 0.95 14.23 2.80
CA ILE A 62 1.28 12.81 2.70
C ILE A 62 0.01 11.97 2.55
N VAL A 63 -1.05 12.31 3.29
CA VAL A 63 -2.34 11.61 3.16
C VAL A 63 -2.92 11.77 1.76
N ASP A 64 -2.97 13.00 1.24
CA ASP A 64 -3.49 13.30 -0.10
C ASP A 64 -2.68 12.56 -1.19
N GLU A 65 -1.34 12.51 -1.05
CA GLU A 65 -0.48 11.78 -1.99
C GLU A 65 -0.67 10.25 -1.90
N ILE A 66 -0.82 9.70 -0.69
CA ILE A 66 -1.16 8.29 -0.50
C ILE A 66 -2.51 7.98 -1.16
N GLU A 67 -3.53 8.81 -0.95
CA GLU A 67 -4.84 8.64 -1.59
C GLU A 67 -4.74 8.70 -3.11
N HIS A 68 -3.96 9.62 -3.66
CA HIS A 68 -3.72 9.70 -5.11
C HIS A 68 -3.08 8.42 -5.67
N LEU A 69 -2.07 7.88 -5.00
CA LEU A 69 -1.45 6.62 -5.39
C LEU A 69 -2.39 5.43 -5.26
N LEU A 70 -3.29 5.42 -4.27
CA LEU A 70 -4.31 4.37 -4.12
C LEU A 70 -5.35 4.42 -5.24
N ASP A 71 -5.74 5.61 -5.68
CA ASP A 71 -6.64 5.77 -6.81
C ASP A 71 -5.98 5.34 -8.12
N HIS A 72 -4.70 5.67 -8.31
CA HIS A 72 -3.93 5.16 -9.44
C HIS A 72 -3.78 3.63 -9.40
N LEU A 73 -3.46 3.05 -8.24
CA LEU A 73 -3.38 1.59 -8.07
C LEU A 73 -4.71 0.89 -8.35
N GLN A 74 -5.82 1.55 -7.99
CA GLN A 74 -7.18 1.10 -8.26
C GLN A 74 -7.45 1.05 -9.77
N ASP A 75 -7.07 2.08 -10.53
CA ASP A 75 -7.17 2.09 -11.99
C ASP A 75 -6.30 1.01 -12.64
N LEU A 76 -5.06 0.84 -12.18
CA LEU A 76 -4.15 -0.21 -12.67
C LEU A 76 -4.69 -1.61 -12.41
N ARG A 77 -5.26 -1.86 -11.23
CA ARG A 77 -5.92 -3.13 -10.92
C ARG A 77 -7.09 -3.37 -11.88
N ASP A 78 -7.90 -2.36 -12.14
CA ASP A 78 -9.03 -2.49 -13.07
C ASP A 78 -8.56 -2.71 -14.52
N HIS A 79 -7.39 -2.20 -14.88
CA HIS A 79 -6.73 -2.55 -16.15
C HIS A 79 -6.27 -4.00 -16.17
N LEU A 80 -5.63 -4.50 -15.13
CA LEU A 80 -5.19 -5.91 -15.07
C LEU A 80 -6.35 -6.91 -15.14
N TYR A 81 -7.57 -6.53 -14.72
CA TYR A 81 -8.76 -7.35 -14.94
C TYR A 81 -9.22 -7.41 -16.41
N ARG A 82 -8.74 -6.51 -17.26
CA ARG A 82 -9.11 -6.49 -18.69
C ARG A 82 -8.19 -7.42 -19.47
N THR A 83 -8.80 -8.13 -20.43
CA THR A 83 -8.08 -9.00 -21.39
C THR A 83 -7.02 -8.26 -22.20
N VAL A 84 -7.18 -6.95 -22.39
CA VAL A 84 -6.20 -6.07 -23.03
C VAL A 84 -5.89 -4.92 -22.09
N HIS A 85 -4.66 -4.88 -21.62
CA HIS A 85 -4.13 -3.83 -20.75
C HIS A 85 -2.84 -3.23 -21.33
N PRO A 86 -2.47 -2.01 -20.90
CA PRO A 86 -1.22 -1.39 -21.34
C PRO A 86 0.00 -2.29 -21.04
N PRO A 87 1.01 -2.34 -21.91
CA PRO A 87 2.14 -3.27 -21.78
C PRO A 87 2.98 -3.05 -20.51
N ASN A 88 2.90 -1.85 -19.93
CA ASN A 88 3.60 -1.43 -18.72
C ASN A 88 2.75 -1.55 -17.44
N CYS A 89 1.51 -2.04 -17.52
CA CYS A 89 0.59 -2.08 -16.38
C CYS A 89 1.18 -2.83 -15.17
N HIS A 90 1.85 -3.96 -15.40
CA HIS A 90 2.52 -4.72 -14.32
C HIS A 90 3.66 -3.93 -13.65
N GLN A 91 4.41 -3.16 -14.42
CA GLN A 91 5.50 -2.34 -13.92
C GLN A 91 4.94 -1.16 -13.12
N GLU A 92 3.91 -0.48 -13.63
CA GLU A 92 3.27 0.64 -12.94
C GLU A 92 2.67 0.20 -11.59
N VAL A 93 2.11 -1.01 -11.49
CA VAL A 93 1.67 -1.55 -10.19
C VAL A 93 2.85 -1.67 -9.23
N ALA A 94 3.97 -2.27 -9.68
CA ALA A 94 5.15 -2.45 -8.84
C ALA A 94 5.73 -1.11 -8.34
N GLU A 95 5.79 -0.11 -9.22
CA GLU A 95 6.26 1.24 -8.92
C GLU A 95 5.33 1.95 -7.94
N THR A 96 4.01 1.84 -8.14
CA THR A 96 3.00 2.41 -7.24
C THR A 96 3.09 1.80 -5.84
N LEU A 97 3.27 0.48 -5.74
CA LEU A 97 3.48 -0.21 -4.47
C LEU A 97 4.77 0.24 -3.78
N ALA A 98 5.85 0.47 -4.54
CA ALA A 98 7.10 0.98 -4.00
C ALA A 98 6.96 2.43 -3.48
N ALA A 99 6.23 3.28 -4.19
CA ALA A 99 5.92 4.64 -3.76
C ALA A 99 5.08 4.65 -2.47
N LEU A 100 4.05 3.80 -2.40
CA LEU A 100 3.25 3.62 -1.18
C LEU A 100 4.10 3.15 0.00
N ARG A 101 5.03 2.21 -0.19
CA ARG A 101 5.98 1.80 0.87
C ARG A 101 6.82 2.96 1.35
N ALA A 102 7.37 3.74 0.42
CA ALA A 102 8.22 4.87 0.76
C ALA A 102 7.46 5.93 1.57
N LEU A 103 6.26 6.32 1.14
CA LEU A 103 5.45 7.31 1.84
C LEU A 103 4.95 6.81 3.19
N SER A 104 4.50 5.55 3.29
CA SER A 104 4.08 4.97 4.58
C SER A 104 5.22 4.97 5.59
N ARG A 105 6.45 4.64 5.18
CA ARG A 105 7.63 4.71 6.06
C ARG A 105 7.95 6.14 6.49
N VAL A 106 7.71 7.13 5.64
CA VAL A 106 7.85 8.55 6.00
C VAL A 106 6.77 8.92 7.02
N ALA A 107 5.51 8.57 6.78
CA ALA A 107 4.41 8.84 7.70
C ALA A 107 4.61 8.22 9.09
N ALA A 108 5.15 6.99 9.14
CA ALA A 108 5.47 6.30 10.39
C ALA A 108 6.63 6.93 11.18
N ARG A 109 7.47 7.77 10.57
CA ARG A 109 8.52 8.52 11.29
C ARG A 109 7.97 9.71 12.08
N PHE A 110 6.80 10.20 11.69
CA PHE A 110 6.13 11.31 12.33
C PHE A 110 5.08 10.86 13.36
N GLU A 111 4.89 9.55 13.52
CA GLU A 111 4.09 8.98 14.61
C GLU A 111 4.69 9.47 15.95
N PRO A 112 3.92 10.20 16.78
CA PRO A 112 4.45 10.73 18.02
C PRO A 112 4.89 9.58 18.92
N THR A 113 6.16 9.54 19.28
CA THR A 113 6.65 8.65 20.32
C THR A 113 5.86 8.96 21.59
N LEU A 114 5.11 8.00 22.11
CA LEU A 114 4.32 8.10 23.35
C LEU A 114 5.11 8.52 24.60
N GLU A 115 6.41 8.82 24.46
CA GLU A 115 7.35 9.14 25.53
C GLU A 115 7.43 10.66 25.85
N ASP A 116 6.74 11.51 25.08
CA ASP A 116 6.75 12.97 25.27
C ASP A 116 5.40 13.55 25.75
N ALA A 117 4.69 12.79 26.60
CA ALA A 117 3.54 13.30 27.34
C ALA A 117 4.00 13.82 28.72
N PRO A 118 3.82 15.12 29.04
CA PRO A 118 4.21 15.72 30.33
C PRO A 118 3.36 15.26 31.52
#